data_AF-A0A7H1QCF2-F1
#
_entry.id   AF-A0A7H1QCF2-F1
#
_cell.length_a   1.000
_cell.length_b   1.000
_cell.length_c   1.000
_cell.angle_alpha   90.00
_cell.angle_beta   90.00
_cell.angle_gamma   90.00
#
_symmetry.space_group_name_H-M   'P 1'
#
loop_
_entity.id
_entity.type
_entity.pdbx_description
1 polymer ?
#
loop_
_entity_poly.entity_id
_entity_poly.type
_entity_poly.pdbx_seq_one_letter_code
_entity_poly.pdbx_strand_id
1 'polypeptide(L)'
;MPRALAPEGIDAALDFIGGDALEVFLTLLDRPERLASIVEADAAVRGGHYVWVRPDSAPLTELGRLVDEGRLTVPIAKTLPKPGGSAARPHSREAGPHRRPGSVFGLTLPRAGNPASAIAAS
;
A
#
# COMPACT_ATOMS: atom_id res chain seq x y z
N MET A 1 -17.30 4.19 -9.28
CA MET A 1 -17.09 3.17 -10.33
C MET A 1 -15.60 2.98 -10.55
N PRO A 2 -14.94 2.07 -9.80
CA PRO A 2 -13.48 1.87 -9.84
C PRO A 2 -12.93 1.60 -11.25
N ARG A 3 -13.70 0.91 -12.10
CA ARG A 3 -13.36 0.64 -13.50
C ARG A 3 -13.26 1.90 -14.37
N ALA A 4 -13.90 3.01 -14.00
CA ALA A 4 -13.73 4.28 -14.71
C ALA A 4 -12.32 4.86 -14.54
N LEU A 5 -11.63 4.55 -13.43
CA LEU A 5 -10.25 4.96 -13.15
C LEU A 5 -9.23 3.94 -13.64
N ALA A 6 -9.62 2.66 -13.73
CA ALA A 6 -8.80 1.57 -14.26
C ALA A 6 -9.60 0.71 -15.26
N PRO A 7 -9.84 1.20 -16.50
CA PRO A 7 -10.66 0.50 -17.50
C PRO A 7 -10.09 -0.87 -17.89
N GLU A 8 -8.77 -0.99 -17.89
CA GLU A 8 -8.02 -2.20 -18.18
C GLU A 8 -7.77 -3.07 -16.94
N GLY A 9 -8.28 -2.65 -15.77
CA GLY A 9 -8.00 -3.32 -14.50
C GLY A 9 -6.63 -2.97 -13.95
N ILE A 10 -6.14 -3.81 -13.04
CA ILE A 10 -4.90 -3.58 -12.29
C ILE A 10 -4.01 -4.82 -12.35
N ASP A 11 -2.69 -4.62 -12.31
CA ASP A 11 -1.74 -5.75 -12.37
C ASP A 11 -1.52 -6.46 -11.04
N ALA A 12 -1.76 -5.74 -9.93
CA ALA A 12 -1.60 -6.19 -8.56
C ALA A 12 -2.37 -5.26 -7.60
N ALA A 13 -2.73 -5.78 -6.43
CA ALA A 13 -3.35 -5.02 -5.36
C ALA A 13 -2.70 -5.34 -4.00
N LEU A 14 -2.56 -4.31 -3.18
CA LEU A 14 -2.13 -4.42 -1.80
C LEU A 14 -3.19 -3.78 -0.90
N ASP A 15 -3.82 -4.59 -0.06
CA ASP A 15 -4.93 -4.20 0.79
C ASP A 15 -4.48 -3.88 2.23
N PHE A 16 -4.76 -2.64 2.63
CA PHE A 16 -4.55 -2.08 3.96
C PHE A 16 -5.85 -1.63 4.64
N ILE A 17 -7.00 -1.92 4.03
CA ILE A 17 -8.30 -1.39 4.46
C ILE A 17 -9.25 -2.53 4.86
N GLY A 18 -9.30 -3.62 4.09
CA GLY A 18 -10.31 -4.67 4.25
C GLY A 18 -11.70 -4.26 3.76
N GLY A 19 -12.70 -5.10 4.04
CA GLY A 19 -14.11 -4.89 3.70
C GLY A 19 -14.35 -4.64 2.22
N ASP A 20 -15.17 -3.62 1.91
CA ASP A 20 -15.55 -3.28 0.53
C ASP A 20 -14.35 -3.01 -0.40
N ALA A 21 -13.20 -2.58 0.14
CA ALA A 21 -12.00 -2.36 -0.66
C ALA A 21 -11.46 -3.67 -1.25
N LEU A 22 -11.56 -4.77 -0.51
CA LEU A 22 -11.15 -6.10 -0.96
C LEU A 22 -11.98 -6.54 -2.17
N GLU A 23 -13.30 -6.37 -2.09
CA GLU A 23 -14.22 -6.68 -3.19
C GLU A 23 -13.92 -5.84 -4.43
N VAL A 24 -13.61 -4.55 -4.26
CA VAL A 24 -13.20 -3.69 -5.38
C VAL A 24 -11.94 -4.24 -6.07
N PHE A 25 -10.91 -4.65 -5.33
CA PHE A 25 -9.71 -5.22 -5.94
C PHE A 25 -10.00 -6.49 -6.72
N LEU A 26 -10.84 -7.37 -6.18
CA LEU A 26 -11.23 -8.60 -6.85
C LEU A 26 -12.01 -8.36 -8.15
N THR A 27 -12.78 -7.27 -8.25
CA THR A 27 -13.44 -6.89 -9.51
C THR A 27 -12.49 -6.29 -10.55
N LEU A 28 -11.31 -5.82 -10.14
CA LEU A 28 -10.34 -5.16 -11.03
C LEU A 28 -9.17 -6.06 -11.45
N LEU A 29 -8.91 -7.13 -10.71
CA LEU A 29 -7.84 -8.09 -10.97
C LEU A 29 -8.31 -9.22 -11.89
N ASP A 30 -7.55 -9.44 -12.96
CA ASP A 30 -7.70 -10.67 -13.77
C ASP A 30 -7.02 -11.88 -13.12
N ARG A 31 -6.14 -11.64 -12.14
CA ARG A 31 -5.28 -12.62 -11.46
C ARG A 31 -5.38 -12.46 -9.95
N PRO A 32 -6.25 -13.22 -9.27
CA PRO A 32 -6.46 -13.06 -7.83
C PRO A 32 -5.19 -13.32 -7.01
N GLU A 33 -4.24 -14.12 -7.50
CA GLU A 33 -2.94 -14.36 -6.85
C GLU A 33 -2.04 -13.11 -6.77
N ARG A 34 -2.42 -12.03 -7.45
CA ARG A 34 -1.71 -10.74 -7.40
C ARG A 34 -2.29 -9.79 -6.35
N LEU A 35 -3.23 -10.27 -5.54
CA LEU A 35 -3.74 -9.60 -4.35
C LEU A 35 -2.97 -10.04 -3.12
N ALA A 36 -2.49 -9.08 -2.33
CA ALA A 36 -2.01 -9.31 -0.98
C ALA A 36 -2.80 -8.43 0.01
N SER A 37 -3.27 -8.99 1.12
CA SER A 37 -3.88 -8.25 2.23
C SER A 37 -3.11 -8.52 3.51
N ILE A 38 -2.93 -7.48 4.32
CA ILE A 38 -2.44 -7.61 5.71
C ILE A 38 -3.57 -7.49 6.73
N VAL A 39 -4.79 -7.17 6.28
CA VAL A 39 -5.96 -6.89 7.12
C VAL A 39 -6.88 -8.09 7.19
N GLU A 40 -7.19 -8.70 6.04
CA GLU A 40 -8.20 -9.76 5.96
C GLU A 40 -7.66 -11.07 5.42
N ALA A 41 -7.89 -12.15 6.19
CA ALA A 41 -7.53 -13.50 5.80
C ALA A 41 -8.36 -14.03 4.60
N ASP A 42 -9.54 -13.45 4.35
CA ASP A 42 -10.42 -13.82 3.23
C ASP A 42 -9.73 -13.61 1.86
N ALA A 43 -8.75 -12.71 1.78
CA ALA A 43 -7.90 -12.56 0.61
C ALA A 43 -7.24 -13.88 0.18
N ALA A 44 -6.80 -14.71 1.13
CA ALA A 44 -6.22 -16.02 0.85
C ALA A 44 -7.26 -17.04 0.37
N VAL A 45 -8.47 -17.00 0.93
CA VAL A 45 -9.59 -17.88 0.51
C VAL A 45 -9.97 -17.61 -0.95
N ARG A 46 -9.82 -16.37 -1.40
CA ARG A 46 -10.15 -15.91 -2.75
C ARG A 46 -9.01 -16.01 -3.75
N GLY A 47 -7.95 -16.75 -3.42
CA GLY A 47 -6.82 -17.03 -4.32
C GLY A 47 -5.68 -16.02 -4.24
N GLY A 48 -5.81 -14.97 -3.43
CA GLY A 48 -4.73 -14.03 -3.11
C GLY A 48 -3.87 -14.49 -1.94
N HIS A 49 -3.23 -13.53 -1.28
CA HIS A 49 -2.34 -13.76 -0.15
C HIS A 49 -2.80 -13.00 1.08
N TYR A 50 -2.90 -13.69 2.21
CA TYR A 50 -2.92 -13.05 3.51
C TYR A 50 -1.51 -13.03 4.07
N VAL A 51 -0.95 -11.83 4.23
CA VAL A 51 0.47 -11.63 4.53
C VAL A 51 0.62 -11.08 5.94
N TRP A 52 1.15 -11.89 6.83
CA TRP A 52 1.63 -11.47 8.13
C TRP A 52 3.16 -11.54 8.15
N VAL A 53 3.83 -10.42 8.40
CA VAL A 53 5.30 -10.36 8.41
C VAL A 53 5.83 -10.14 9.82
N ARG A 54 6.90 -10.88 10.13
CA ARG A 54 7.83 -10.52 11.20
C ARG A 54 8.99 -9.76 10.56
N PRO A 55 9.38 -8.58 11.08
CA PRO A 55 10.52 -7.86 10.53
C PRO A 55 11.80 -8.71 10.60
N ASP A 56 12.54 -8.73 9.50
CA ASP A 56 13.85 -9.37 9.35
C ASP A 56 14.91 -8.28 9.12
N SER A 57 16.08 -8.45 9.73
CA SER A 57 17.19 -7.51 9.62
C SER A 57 17.67 -7.29 8.18
N ALA A 58 17.78 -8.34 7.35
CA ALA A 58 18.36 -8.20 6.02
C ALA A 58 17.48 -7.36 5.07
N PRO A 59 16.16 -7.62 4.95
CA PRO A 59 15.26 -6.73 4.21
C PRO A 59 15.21 -5.31 4.77
N LEU A 60 15.28 -5.13 6.10
CA LEU A 60 15.30 -3.81 6.70
C LEU A 60 16.60 -3.03 6.38
N THR A 61 17.75 -3.70 6.34
CA THR A 61 19.01 -3.11 5.89
C THR A 61 18.92 -2.65 4.45
N GLU A 62 18.29 -3.43 3.58
CA GLU A 62 18.10 -3.04 2.19
C GLU A 62 17.21 -1.80 2.03
N LEU A 63 16.14 -1.69 2.82
CA LEU A 63 15.34 -0.46 2.87
C LEU A 63 16.17 0.73 3.34
N GLY A 64 17.06 0.55 4.31
CA GLY A 64 18.02 1.57 4.75
C GLY A 64 18.92 2.04 3.61
N ARG A 65 19.51 1.10 2.86
CA ARG A 65 20.33 1.43 1.67
C ARG A 65 19.55 2.26 0.64
N LEU A 66 18.28 1.93 0.39
CA LEU A 66 17.45 2.72 -0.53
C LEU A 66 17.17 4.13 -0.02
N VAL A 67 17.04 4.32 1.30
CA VAL A 67 16.92 5.65 1.91
C VAL A 67 18.23 6.44 1.74
N ASP A 68 19.36 5.81 2.02
CA ASP A 68 20.69 6.44 1.90
C ASP A 68 21.00 6.86 0.45
N GLU A 69 20.55 6.07 -0.52
CA GLU A 69 20.65 6.39 -1.96
C GLU A 69 19.64 7.45 -2.44
N GLY A 70 18.75 7.93 -1.57
CA GLY A 70 17.69 8.87 -1.94
C GLY A 70 16.61 8.25 -2.84
N ARG A 71 16.53 6.91 -2.90
CA ARG A 71 15.58 6.14 -3.72
C ARG A 71 14.32 5.75 -2.96
N LEU A 72 14.31 5.92 -1.63
CA LEU A 72 13.15 5.75 -0.77
C LEU A 72 13.03 6.94 0.19
N THR A 73 11.90 7.65 0.13
CA THR A 73 11.58 8.73 1.08
C THR A 73 10.53 8.24 2.06
N VAL A 74 10.84 8.26 3.35
CA VAL A 74 9.89 7.96 4.42
C VAL A 74 9.21 9.26 4.88
N PRO A 75 7.92 9.47 4.61
CA PRO A 75 7.25 10.72 4.95
C PRO A 75 6.97 10.79 6.45
N ILE A 76 7.70 11.65 7.18
CA ILE A 76 7.42 11.93 8.58
C ILE A 76 6.29 12.97 8.66
N ALA A 77 5.12 12.56 9.17
CA ALA A 77 3.97 13.45 9.33
C ALA A 77 4.10 14.38 10.55
N LYS A 78 4.66 13.87 11.65
CA LYS A 78 4.87 14.59 12.89
C LYS A 78 5.97 13.92 13.71
N THR A 79 6.82 14.72 14.36
CA THR A 79 7.71 14.25 15.42
C THR A 79 7.10 14.61 16.76
N LEU A 80 7.05 13.64 17.68
CA LEU A 80 6.57 13.87 19.03
C LEU A 80 7.77 14.00 19.97
N PRO A 81 7.82 15.01 20.85
CA PRO A 81 8.87 15.09 21.86
C PRO A 81 8.77 13.87 22.78
N LYS A 82 9.93 13.28 23.13
CA LYS A 82 10.01 12.13 24.03
C LYS A 82 9.50 12.54 25.42
N PRO A 83 8.38 11.99 25.93
CA PRO A 83 7.91 12.33 27.26
C PRO A 83 8.90 11.79 28.30
N GLY A 84 9.41 12.66 29.15
CA GLY A 84 10.20 12.27 30.32
C GLY A 84 9.27 11.72 31.40
N GLY A 85 9.35 10.41 31.67
CA GLY A 85 8.76 9.78 32.85
C GLY A 85 7.22 9.66 32.85
N SER A 86 6.73 8.41 32.82
CA SER A 86 5.40 7.98 33.29
C SER A 86 4.21 8.96 33.13
N ALA A 87 4.00 9.50 31.92
CA ALA A 87 2.70 10.00 31.48
C ALA A 87 2.63 9.95 29.95
N ALA A 88 2.78 8.77 29.37
CA ALA A 88 2.56 8.55 27.95
C ALA A 88 1.57 7.39 27.77
N ARG A 89 0.28 7.74 27.80
CA ARG A 89 -0.82 6.95 27.22
C ARG A 89 -1.97 7.90 26.88
N PRO A 90 -2.66 7.70 25.75
CA PRO A 90 -2.14 7.74 24.38
C PRO A 90 -2.81 8.90 23.62
N HIS A 91 -2.31 9.26 22.43
CA HIS A 91 -3.17 9.93 21.43
C HIS A 91 -4.28 8.94 21.03
N SER A 92 -5.33 8.86 21.84
CA SER A 92 -6.56 8.14 21.57
C SER A 92 -7.71 9.11 21.81
N ARG A 93 -8.09 9.86 20.76
CA ARG A 93 -9.44 10.38 20.50
C ARG A 93 -9.55 11.23 19.24
N GLU A 94 -8.44 11.59 18.60
CA GLU A 94 -8.43 11.99 17.20
C GLU A 94 -7.96 10.81 16.34
N ALA A 95 -8.69 9.70 16.38
CA ALA A 95 -8.58 8.69 15.32
C ALA A 95 -9.34 9.18 14.07
N GLY A 96 -9.07 10.41 13.64
CA GLY A 96 -9.21 10.73 12.23
C GLY A 96 -8.17 9.91 11.48
N PRO A 97 -8.47 9.41 10.26
CA PRO A 97 -7.53 8.58 9.55
C PRO A 97 -6.17 9.28 9.49
N HIS A 98 -5.09 8.59 9.87
CA HIS A 98 -3.71 9.00 9.56
C HIS A 98 -3.46 8.87 8.05
N ARG A 99 -4.39 9.37 7.24
CA ARG A 99 -4.30 9.54 5.81
C ARG A 99 -4.01 11.01 5.60
N ARG A 100 -3.00 11.31 4.78
CA ARG A 100 -3.01 12.63 4.16
C ARG A 100 -4.25 12.68 3.26
N PRO A 101 -4.98 13.80 3.19
CA PRO A 101 -5.96 14.00 2.12
C PRO A 101 -5.27 13.70 0.79
N GLY A 102 -5.75 12.67 0.05
CA GLY A 102 -5.18 12.24 -1.23
C GLY A 102 -4.15 11.10 -1.18
N SER A 103 -3.65 10.63 -0.03
CA SER A 103 -2.75 9.47 0.02
C SER A 103 -3.55 8.16 0.14
N VAL A 104 -3.91 7.57 -0.99
CA VAL A 104 -4.20 6.13 -1.08
C VAL A 104 -2.87 5.46 -1.40
N PHE A 105 -2.20 4.87 -0.40
CA PHE A 105 -1.11 3.92 -0.67
C PHE A 105 -1.75 2.57 -1.03
N GLY A 106 -2.42 2.52 -2.17
CA GLY A 106 -2.54 1.29 -2.94
C GLY A 106 -1.43 1.38 -3.97
N LEU A 107 -0.44 0.48 -3.92
CA LEU A 107 0.45 0.33 -5.05
C LEU A 107 -0.34 -0.37 -6.16
N THR A 108 -1.16 0.41 -6.86
CA THR A 108 -1.77 -0.02 -8.11
C THR A 108 -0.75 0.26 -9.19
N LEU A 109 -0.10 -0.78 -9.69
CA LEU A 109 0.68 -0.66 -10.91
C LEU A 109 -0.32 -0.71 -12.08
N PRO A 110 -0.51 0.39 -12.83
CA PRO A 110 -1.35 0.36 -14.02
C PRO A 110 -0.68 -0.53 -15.06
N ARG A 111 -1.50 -1.24 -15.83
CA ARG A 111 -1.03 -2.08 -16.93
C ARG A 111 -0.17 -1.27 -17.89
N ALA A 112 1.10 -1.61 -17.99
CA ALA A 112 1.98 -1.00 -18.98
C ALA A 112 1.43 -1.27 -20.38
N GLY A 113 1.02 -0.21 -21.07
CA GLY A 113 0.76 -0.27 -22.50
C GLY A 113 2.04 -0.66 -23.25
N ASN A 114 1.89 -1.38 -24.36
CA ASN A 114 2.95 -1.81 -25.26
C ASN A 114 4.02 -0.69 -25.45
N PRO A 115 5.33 -0.95 -25.21
CA PRO A 115 6.39 0.06 -25.32
C PRO A 115 6.58 0.64 -26.74
N ALA A 116 5.91 0.08 -27.76
CA ALA A 116 5.99 0.55 -29.14
C ALA A 116 5.34 1.92 -29.41
N SER A 117 4.54 2.49 -28.50
CA SER A 117 3.86 3.78 -28.72
C SER A 117 4.58 5.01 -28.12
N ALA A 118 5.73 4.83 -27.46
CA ALA A 118 6.40 5.92 -26.73
C ALA A 118 7.29 6.85 -27.58
N ILE A 119 7.28 6.75 -28.92
CA ILE A 119 8.17 7.56 -29.80
C ILE A 119 7.42 8.70 -30.53
N ALA A 120 6.11 8.88 -30.32
CA ALA A 120 5.37 9.92 -31.03
C ALA A 120 4.59 10.85 -30.09
N ALA A 121 5.30 11.71 -29.37
CA ALA A 121 4.85 13.06 -29.00
C ALA A 121 6.02 13.81 -28.31
N SER A 122 6.87 14.44 -29.13
CA SER A 122 7.58 15.68 -28.74
C SER A 122 6.72 16.88 -29.11
#